data_AF-A0A2M7WT03-F1
#
_entry.id   AF-A0A2M7WT03-F1
#
_cell.length_a   1.000
_cell.length_b   1.000
_cell.length_c   1.000
_cell.angle_alpha   90.00
_cell.angle_beta   90.00
_cell.angle_gamma   90.00
#
_symmetry.space_group_name_H-M   'P 1'
#
loop_
_entity.id
_entity.type
_entity.pdbx_description
1 polymer ?
#
loop_
_entity_poly.entity_id
_entity_poly.type
_entity_poly.pdbx_seq_one_letter_code
_entity_poly.pdbx_strand_id
1 'polypeptide(L)'
;MHKMKALPGLFPLHEDRNFLSESEWVIFKLLCKPMDAIVDEDPQELSTATGNQVSAERCEMLIRIVRIAKLQGLGSWIARLFAEAGFSDEEIRQLDAASITEGVNKKAGYPICNDATTRALHALQLQWKGAES
;
A
#
# COMPACT_ATOMS: atom_id res chain seq x y z
N MET A 1 15.01 13.88 10.83
CA MET A 1 14.39 13.67 9.50
C MET A 1 15.49 13.41 8.48
N HIS A 2 15.90 12.16 8.28
CA HIS A 2 16.92 11.83 7.27
C HIS A 2 16.27 11.79 5.89
N LYS A 3 16.65 12.72 5.00
CA LYS A 3 16.32 12.65 3.58
C LYS A 3 17.07 11.46 2.98
N MET A 4 16.40 10.31 2.85
CA MET A 4 16.91 9.20 2.04
C MET A 4 16.98 9.69 0.59
N LYS A 5 18.19 9.95 0.09
CA LYS A 5 18.42 10.21 -1.33
C LYS A 5 18.00 8.96 -2.09
N ALA A 6 17.02 9.08 -2.98
CA ALA A 6 16.65 8.03 -3.90
C ALA A 6 17.91 7.56 -4.66
N LEU A 7 18.30 6.31 -4.44
CA LEU A 7 19.37 5.68 -5.21
C LEU A 7 18.91 5.57 -6.67
N PRO A 8 19.78 5.80 -7.67
CA PRO A 8 19.40 5.73 -9.08
C PRO A 8 18.75 4.38 -9.40
N GLY A 9 17.51 4.41 -9.90
CA GLY A 9 16.75 3.21 -10.26
C GLY A 9 16.00 2.52 -9.11
N LEU A 10 16.15 2.94 -7.85
CA LEU A 10 15.36 2.41 -6.74
C LEU A 10 13.89 2.87 -6.85
N PHE A 11 12.94 1.94 -6.75
CA PHE A 11 11.54 2.32 -6.65
C PHE A 11 11.31 3.09 -5.33
N PRO A 12 10.65 4.26 -5.35
CA PRO A 12 10.55 5.12 -4.18
C PRO A 12 9.50 4.60 -3.20
N LEU A 13 9.93 3.72 -2.28
CA LEU A 13 9.06 3.08 -1.29
C LEU A 13 8.26 4.05 -0.41
N HIS A 14 8.76 5.26 -0.19
CA HIS A 14 8.15 6.28 0.68
C HIS A 14 7.29 7.30 -0.08
N GLU A 15 7.15 7.19 -1.40
CA GLU A 15 6.43 8.18 -2.19
C GLU A 15 4.91 8.00 -2.06
N ASP A 16 4.24 9.10 -1.76
CA ASP A 16 2.78 9.19 -1.76
C ASP A 16 2.27 9.61 -3.14
N ARG A 17 1.26 8.89 -3.62
CA ARG A 17 0.48 9.23 -4.80
C ARG A 17 -1.01 9.04 -4.54
N ASN A 18 -1.83 9.80 -5.25
CA ASN A 18 -3.28 9.60 -5.23
C ASN A 18 -3.61 8.21 -5.79
N PHE A 19 -4.35 7.42 -5.02
CA PHE A 19 -4.81 6.08 -5.40
C PHE A 19 -6.34 6.00 -5.53
N LEU A 20 -7.05 7.11 -5.27
CA LEU A 20 -8.45 7.30 -5.55
C LEU A 20 -8.64 7.90 -6.95
N SER A 21 -9.72 7.53 -7.62
CA SER A 21 -10.25 8.32 -8.71
C SER A 21 -10.89 9.61 -8.18
N GLU A 22 -11.10 10.60 -9.05
CA GLU A 22 -11.82 11.84 -8.69
C GLU A 22 -13.23 11.54 -8.16
N SER A 23 -13.95 10.59 -8.75
CA SER A 23 -15.29 10.22 -8.29
C SER A 23 -15.27 9.56 -6.90
N GLU A 24 -14.34 8.62 -6.68
CA GLU A 24 -14.15 7.98 -5.36
C GLU A 24 -13.84 9.03 -4.30
N TRP A 25 -12.93 9.95 -4.59
CA TRP A 25 -12.56 11.03 -3.68
C TRP A 25 -13.75 11.93 -3.33
N VAL A 26 -14.58 12.31 -4.31
CA VAL A 26 -15.80 13.10 -4.04
C VAL A 26 -16.76 12.33 -3.15
N ILE A 27 -16.99 11.04 -3.43
CA ILE A 27 -17.90 10.19 -2.67
C ILE A 27 -17.45 10.10 -1.20
N PHE A 28 -16.18 9.73 -0.95
CA PHE A 28 -15.68 9.60 0.42
C PHE A 28 -15.68 10.93 1.18
N LYS A 29 -15.45 12.05 0.48
CA LYS A 29 -15.61 13.39 1.08
C LYS A 29 -17.04 13.68 1.50
N LEU A 30 -18.03 13.36 0.66
CA LEU A 30 -19.45 13.56 1.00
C LEU A 30 -19.91 12.70 2.16
N LEU A 31 -19.30 11.51 2.33
CA LEU A 31 -19.52 10.65 3.50
C LEU A 31 -18.80 11.14 4.76
N CYS A 32 -18.03 12.23 4.69
CA CYS A 32 -17.18 12.73 5.78
C CYS A 32 -16.22 11.66 6.33
N LYS A 33 -15.81 10.70 5.49
CA LYS A 33 -14.89 9.60 5.86
C LYS A 33 -13.50 9.89 5.29
N PRO A 34 -12.55 10.41 6.10
CA PRO A 34 -11.17 10.53 5.65
C PRO A 34 -10.58 9.14 5.41
N MET A 35 -9.71 9.01 4.40
CA MET A 35 -9.17 7.70 4.01
C MET A 35 -8.44 6.98 5.15
N ASP A 36 -7.78 7.71 6.04
CA ASP A 36 -7.07 7.07 7.16
C ASP A 36 -8.01 6.42 8.19
N ALA A 37 -9.30 6.79 8.18
CA ALA A 37 -10.32 6.27 9.08
C ALA A 37 -11.01 4.99 8.57
N ILE A 38 -10.88 4.64 7.29
CA ILE A 38 -11.59 3.47 6.75
C ILE A 38 -10.91 2.14 7.09
N VAL A 39 -9.74 2.17 7.73
CA VAL A 39 -8.88 1.00 7.97
C VAL A 39 -9.58 -0.16 8.67
N ASP A 40 -10.52 0.12 9.56
CA ASP A 40 -11.22 -0.89 10.35
C ASP A 40 -12.67 -1.10 9.91
N GLU A 41 -13.05 -0.51 8.77
CA GLU A 41 -14.40 -0.65 8.24
C GLU A 41 -14.60 -1.99 7.53
N ASP A 42 -15.85 -2.45 7.54
CA ASP A 42 -16.27 -3.58 6.71
C ASP A 42 -16.44 -3.11 5.24
N PRO A 43 -15.87 -3.82 4.25
CA PRO A 43 -15.97 -3.42 2.85
C PRO A 43 -17.40 -3.34 2.32
N GLN A 44 -18.30 -4.23 2.80
CA GLN A 44 -19.68 -4.29 2.35
C GLN A 44 -20.51 -3.15 2.96
N GLU A 45 -20.30 -2.85 4.24
CA GLU A 45 -20.91 -1.69 4.89
C GLU A 45 -20.44 -0.38 4.24
N LEU A 46 -19.13 -0.26 3.96
CA LEU A 46 -18.57 0.91 3.30
C LEU A 46 -19.13 1.09 1.89
N SER A 47 -19.21 0.01 1.10
CA SER A 47 -19.85 0.04 -0.22
C SER A 47 -21.30 0.51 -0.13
N THR A 48 -22.07 -0.02 0.83
CA THR A 48 -23.45 0.38 1.07
C THR A 48 -23.57 1.87 1.43
N ALA A 49 -22.66 2.37 2.27
CA ALA A 49 -22.61 3.79 2.63
C ALA A 49 -22.35 4.70 1.41
N THR A 50 -21.60 4.24 0.41
CA THR A 50 -21.42 4.96 -0.86
C THR A 50 -22.65 4.90 -1.78
N GLY A 51 -23.75 4.29 -1.37
CA GLY A 51 -24.88 3.98 -2.24
C GLY A 51 -24.51 2.99 -3.34
N ASN A 52 -23.56 2.08 -3.06
CA ASN A 52 -22.99 1.10 -3.99
C ASN A 52 -22.26 1.72 -5.19
N GLN A 53 -21.85 3.00 -5.12
CA GLN A 53 -21.07 3.65 -6.17
C GLN A 53 -19.60 3.19 -6.17
N VAL A 54 -19.08 2.78 -5.02
CA VAL A 54 -17.81 2.07 -4.89
C VAL A 54 -18.14 0.63 -4.51
N SER A 55 -17.68 -0.34 -5.30
CA SER A 55 -17.95 -1.75 -5.04
C SER A 55 -17.27 -2.24 -3.75
N ALA A 56 -17.80 -3.29 -3.13
CA ALA A 56 -17.20 -3.90 -1.94
C ALA A 56 -15.75 -4.37 -2.19
N GLU A 57 -15.47 -4.95 -3.37
CA GLU A 57 -14.10 -5.32 -3.78
C GLU A 57 -13.16 -4.11 -3.83
N ARG A 58 -13.64 -2.98 -4.36
CA ARG A 58 -12.85 -1.76 -4.41
C ARG A 58 -12.66 -1.18 -3.00
N CYS A 59 -13.69 -1.19 -2.16
CA CYS A 59 -13.58 -0.81 -0.75
C CYS A 59 -12.54 -1.65 -0.02
N GLU A 60 -12.56 -2.97 -0.19
CA GLU A 60 -11.57 -3.89 0.38
C GLU A 60 -10.15 -3.53 -0.07
N MET A 61 -9.97 -3.26 -1.36
CA MET A 61 -8.69 -2.82 -1.91
C MET A 61 -8.24 -1.51 -1.28
N LEU A 62 -9.12 -0.51 -1.17
CA LEU A 62 -8.80 0.78 -0.55
C LEU A 62 -8.39 0.62 0.92
N ILE A 63 -9.13 -0.18 1.69
CA ILE A 63 -8.80 -0.51 3.09
C ILE A 63 -7.41 -1.14 3.17
N ARG A 64 -7.11 -2.11 2.29
CA ARG A 64 -5.81 -2.77 2.22
C ARG A 64 -4.67 -1.80 1.90
N ILE A 65 -4.88 -0.89 0.94
CA ILE A 65 -3.90 0.16 0.60
C ILE A 65 -3.60 1.02 1.83
N VAL A 66 -4.64 1.50 2.52
CA VAL A 66 -4.46 2.36 3.69
C VAL A 66 -3.76 1.62 4.83
N ARG A 67 -4.10 0.35 5.08
CA ARG A 67 -3.42 -0.50 6.08
C ARG A 67 -1.92 -0.63 5.79
N ILE A 68 -1.55 -0.91 4.54
CA ILE A 68 -0.15 -1.05 4.13
C ILE A 68 0.57 0.30 4.18
N ALA A 69 -0.07 1.40 3.77
CA ALA A 69 0.50 2.73 3.81
C ALA A 69 0.76 3.24 5.24
N LYS A 70 0.07 2.68 6.26
CA LYS A 70 0.36 2.95 7.67
C LYS A 70 1.66 2.28 8.17
N LEU A 71 2.27 1.37 7.41
CA LEU A 71 3.57 0.81 7.74
C LEU A 71 4.66 1.89 7.63
N GLN A 72 5.41 2.10 8.71
CA GLN A 72 6.44 3.12 8.74
C GLN A 72 7.47 2.91 7.63
N GLY A 73 7.69 3.95 6.81
CA GLY A 73 8.65 3.92 5.70
C GLY A 73 8.04 3.57 4.34
N LEU A 74 6.76 3.19 4.30
CA LEU A 74 6.00 3.04 3.06
C LEU A 74 5.13 4.26 2.79
N GLY A 75 5.05 4.65 1.53
CA GLY A 75 4.10 5.63 1.00
C GLY A 75 2.95 4.95 0.27
N SER A 76 1.92 5.71 -0.06
CA SER A 76 0.70 5.18 -0.68
C SER A 76 0.93 4.55 -2.06
N TRP A 77 2.01 4.93 -2.77
CA TRP A 77 2.26 4.40 -4.11
C TRP A 77 2.67 2.92 -4.08
N ILE A 78 3.67 2.55 -3.27
CA ILE A 78 4.05 1.13 -3.15
C ILE A 78 2.97 0.33 -2.43
N ALA A 79 2.28 0.94 -1.45
CA ALA A 79 1.18 0.29 -0.74
C ALA A 79 0.07 -0.16 -1.72
N ARG A 80 -0.24 0.69 -2.71
CA ARG A 80 -1.13 0.35 -3.81
C ARG A 80 -0.65 -0.87 -4.61
N LEU A 81 0.63 -0.89 -4.99
CA LEU A 81 1.17 -2.00 -5.78
C LEU A 81 1.16 -3.32 -4.99
N PHE A 82 1.47 -3.28 -3.68
CA PHE A 82 1.36 -4.45 -2.81
C PHE A 82 -0.07 -4.97 -2.71
N ALA A 83 -1.04 -4.06 -2.49
CA ALA A 83 -2.44 -4.43 -2.42
C ALA A 83 -2.97 -5.02 -3.73
N GLU A 84 -2.61 -4.42 -4.88
CA GLU A 84 -2.97 -4.91 -6.23
C GLU A 84 -2.36 -6.27 -6.55
N ALA A 85 -1.17 -6.55 -6.01
CA ALA A 85 -0.52 -7.87 -6.08
C ALA A 85 -1.13 -8.90 -5.12
N GLY A 86 -2.06 -8.48 -4.25
CA GLY A 86 -2.81 -9.35 -3.35
C GLY A 86 -2.28 -9.42 -1.93
N PHE A 87 -1.19 -8.72 -1.60
CA PHE A 87 -0.57 -8.79 -0.27
C PHE A 87 -1.32 -7.93 0.75
N SER A 88 -1.47 -8.46 1.96
CA SER A 88 -1.94 -7.77 3.17
C SER A 88 -0.79 -7.12 3.94
N ASP A 89 -1.09 -6.19 4.86
CA ASP A 89 -0.07 -5.57 5.72
C ASP A 89 0.63 -6.57 6.64
N GLU A 90 -0.04 -7.66 7.02
CA GLU A 90 0.57 -8.77 7.76
C GLU A 90 1.61 -9.51 6.91
N GLU A 91 1.25 -9.90 5.68
CA GLU A 91 2.16 -10.56 4.76
C GLU A 91 3.37 -9.69 4.43
N ILE A 92 3.17 -8.37 4.26
CA ILE A 92 4.27 -7.43 4.03
C ILE A 92 5.27 -7.41 5.20
N ARG A 93 4.85 -7.69 6.44
CA ARG A 93 5.76 -7.78 7.60
C ARG A 93 6.43 -9.14 7.74
N GLN A 94 5.77 -10.21 7.30
CA GLN A 94 6.17 -11.58 7.61
C GLN A 94 6.91 -12.28 6.45
N LEU A 95 6.47 -12.10 5.21
CA LEU A 95 7.05 -12.74 4.04
C LEU A 95 8.42 -12.16 3.69
N ASP A 96 9.19 -12.95 2.93
CA ASP A 96 10.46 -12.49 2.39
C ASP A 96 10.27 -11.34 1.38
N ALA A 97 11.13 -10.33 1.48
CA ALA A 97 11.06 -9.15 0.62
C ALA A 97 11.17 -9.49 -0.87
N ALA A 98 11.95 -10.50 -1.25
CA ALA A 98 12.09 -10.89 -2.65
C ALA A 98 10.82 -11.55 -3.18
N SER A 99 10.14 -12.36 -2.36
CA SER A 99 8.85 -12.96 -2.71
C SER A 99 7.78 -11.89 -2.94
N ILE A 100 7.76 -10.85 -2.11
CA ILE A 100 6.83 -9.72 -2.26
C ILE A 100 7.13 -8.94 -3.54
N THR A 101 8.38 -8.55 -3.77
CA THR A 101 8.76 -7.74 -4.94
C THR A 101 8.61 -8.50 -6.25
N GLU A 102 8.88 -9.82 -6.25
CA GLU A 102 8.58 -10.70 -7.38
C GLU A 102 7.08 -10.76 -7.66
N GLY A 103 6.25 -10.91 -6.63
CA GLY A 103 4.79 -10.90 -6.77
C GLY A 103 4.26 -9.60 -7.38
N VAL A 104 4.79 -8.45 -6.96
CA VAL A 104 4.49 -7.15 -7.57
C VAL A 104 4.91 -7.11 -9.04
N ASN A 105 6.14 -7.52 -9.35
CA ASN A 105 6.64 -7.52 -10.73
C ASN A 105 5.81 -8.41 -11.64
N LYS A 106 5.40 -9.59 -11.14
CA LYS A 106 4.52 -10.51 -11.85
C LYS A 106 3.14 -9.91 -12.10
N LYS A 107 2.56 -9.23 -11.10
CA LYS A 107 1.26 -8.54 -11.25
C LYS A 107 1.34 -7.39 -12.26
N ALA A 108 2.43 -6.62 -12.23
CA ALA A 108 2.64 -5.49 -13.13
C ALA A 108 3.00 -5.92 -14.56
N GLY A 109 3.60 -7.10 -14.73
CA GLY A 109 4.10 -7.62 -16.00
C GLY A 109 5.48 -7.09 -16.41
N TYR A 110 6.18 -6.38 -15.52
CA TYR A 110 7.53 -5.85 -15.75
C TYR A 110 8.25 -5.58 -14.41
N PRO A 111 9.59 -5.49 -14.37
CA PRO A 111 10.36 -5.40 -13.12
C PRO A 111 10.36 -3.98 -12.53
N ILE A 112 9.24 -3.58 -11.93
CA ILE A 112 9.11 -2.32 -11.17
C ILE A 112 10.05 -2.32 -9.96
N CYS A 113 10.03 -3.41 -9.19
CA CYS A 113 10.85 -3.61 -8.01
C CYS A 113 12.14 -4.32 -8.41
N ASN A 114 13.26 -3.61 -8.36
CA ASN A 114 14.59 -4.19 -8.58
C ASN A 114 15.25 -4.63 -7.27
N ASP A 115 16.47 -5.16 -7.36
CA ASP A 115 17.24 -5.61 -6.19
C ASP A 115 17.44 -4.52 -5.13
N ALA A 116 17.58 -3.25 -5.55
CA ALA A 116 17.68 -2.14 -4.61
C ALA A 116 16.38 -1.98 -3.82
N THR A 117 15.23 -2.13 -4.49
CA THR A 117 13.89 -2.08 -3.89
C THR A 117 13.69 -3.23 -2.92
N THR A 118 14.08 -4.45 -3.31
CA THR A 118 14.03 -5.63 -2.44
C THR A 118 14.87 -5.45 -1.17
N ARG A 119 16.12 -4.96 -1.30
CA ARG A 119 16.97 -4.68 -0.14
C ARG A 119 16.39 -3.60 0.77
N ALA A 120 15.82 -2.55 0.20
CA ALA A 120 15.19 -1.47 0.96
C ALA A 120 13.95 -1.96 1.72
N LEU A 121 13.11 -2.80 1.10
CA LEU A 121 11.96 -3.43 1.76
C LEU A 121 12.42 -4.35 2.90
N HIS A 122 13.43 -5.19 2.66
CA HIS A 122 13.99 -6.06 3.68
C HIS A 122 14.51 -5.27 4.90
N ALA A 123 15.20 -4.15 4.65
CA ALA A 123 15.66 -3.27 5.73
C ALA A 123 14.50 -2.70 6.56
N LEU A 124 13.39 -2.30 5.93
CA LEU A 124 12.18 -1.87 6.64
C LEU A 124 11.58 -3.00 7.47
N GLN A 125 11.51 -4.22 6.94
CA GLN A 125 11.01 -5.40 7.67
C GLN A 125 11.85 -5.71 8.91
N LEU A 126 13.18 -5.58 8.85
CA LEU A 126 14.06 -5.74 10.01
C LEU A 126 13.76 -4.68 11.08
N GLN A 127 13.59 -3.42 10.67
CA GLN A 127 13.24 -2.32 11.58
C GLN A 127 11.90 -2.60 12.30
N TRP A 128 10.88 -3.09 11.58
CA TRP A 128 9.59 -3.41 12.19
C TRP A 128 9.65 -4.58 13.17
N LYS A 129 10.55 -5.55 12.94
CA LYS A 129 10.77 -6.71 13.83
C LYS A 129 11.58 -6.37 15.08
N GLY A 130 12.05 -5.13 15.22
CA GLY A 130 12.97 -4.73 16.29
C GLY A 130 14.34 -5.38 16.18
N ALA A 131 14.66 -5.96 15.02
CA ALA A 131 15.99 -6.45 14.70
C ALA A 131 16.83 -5.25 14.24
N GLU A 132 17.28 -4.44 15.22
CA GLU A 132 18.35 -3.48 14.96
C GLU A 132 19.65 -4.24 14.64
N SER A 133 20.44 -3.61 13.76
CA SER A 133 21.57 -4.13 12.99
C SER A 133 22.68 -4.83 13.78
#